data_AF-A0ABD1S6X6-F1
#
_entry.id   AF-A0ABD1S6X6-F1
#
_cell.length_a   1.000
_cell.length_b   1.000
_cell.length_c   1.000
_cell.angle_alpha   90.00
_cell.angle_beta   90.00
_cell.angle_gamma   90.00
#
_symmetry.space_group_name_H-M   'P 1'
#
loop_
_entity.id
_entity.type
_entity.pdbx_description
1 polymer ?
#
loop_
_entity_poly.entity_id
_entity_poly.type
_entity_poly.pdbx_seq_one_letter_code
_entity_poly.pdbx_strand_id
1 'polypeptide(L)'
;MIILGTISVGLAVFLMGIDEQKALALGPGGPLMEDFWENMRRYGLYALTVSTGVLYTVFQPIVELLRNPISAILVLTVIGGSIFIVSQVVSAMVGLSDFSYDYSY
;
A
#
# COMPACT_ATOMS: atom_id res chain seq x y z
N MET A 1 1.79 7.20 -29.64
CA MET A 1 3.23 7.41 -29.91
C MET A 1 3.72 8.82 -29.55
N ILE A 2 2.99 9.89 -29.91
CA ILE A 2 3.43 11.28 -29.63
C ILE A 2 3.58 11.55 -28.11
N ILE A 3 2.61 11.12 -27.28
CA ILE A 3 2.63 11.35 -25.82
C ILE A 3 3.88 10.74 -25.14
N LEU A 4 4.28 9.53 -25.56
CA LEU A 4 5.49 8.87 -25.06
C LEU A 4 6.76 9.60 -25.50
N GLY A 5 6.78 10.16 -26.71
CA GLY A 5 7.86 10.99 -27.24
C GLY A 5 8.02 12.32 -26.48
N THR A 6 6.91 12.98 -26.15
CA THR A 6 6.94 14.25 -25.41
C THR A 6 7.42 14.05 -23.96
N ILE A 7 7.01 12.96 -23.31
CA ILE A 7 7.47 12.61 -21.96
C ILE A 7 8.98 12.32 -21.96
N SER A 8 9.47 11.59 -22.97
CA SER A 8 10.90 11.22 -23.04
C SER A 8 11.80 12.40 -23.37
N VAL A 9 11.41 13.29 -24.30
CA VAL A 9 12.16 14.52 -24.59
C VAL A 9 12.10 15.50 -23.42
N GLY A 10 10.95 15.64 -22.76
CA GLY A 10 10.79 16.47 -21.55
C GLY A 10 11.67 15.99 -20.39
N LEU A 11 11.76 14.67 -20.19
CA LEU A 11 12.65 14.08 -19.18
C LEU A 11 14.13 14.31 -19.52
N ALA A 12 14.51 14.17 -20.80
CA ALA A 12 15.88 14.38 -21.25
C ALA A 12 16.33 15.85 -21.06
N VAL A 13 15.48 16.81 -21.40
CA VAL A 13 15.77 18.25 -21.19
C VAL A 13 15.82 18.58 -19.70
N PHE A 14 14.95 18.00 -18.88
CA PHE A 14 14.98 18.15 -17.43
C PHE A 14 16.30 17.63 -16.83
N LEU A 15 16.77 16.47 -17.28
CA LEU A 15 18.03 15.88 -16.81
C LEU A 15 19.26 16.69 -17.25
N MET A 16 19.25 17.27 -18.45
CA MET A 16 20.33 18.14 -18.92
C MET A 16 20.40 19.49 -18.17
N GLY A 17 19.32 19.91 -17.51
CA GLY A 17 19.28 21.13 -16.69
C GLY A 17 19.71 20.95 -15.23
N ILE A 18 20.11 19.73 -14.83
CA ILE A 18 20.64 19.46 -13.49
C ILE A 18 22.12 19.88 -13.47
N ASP A 19 22.38 21.03 -12.85
CA ASP A 19 23.72 21.60 -12.64
C ASP A 19 24.66 20.61 -11.90
N GLU A 20 25.95 20.56 -12.27
CA GLU A 20 26.95 19.64 -11.68
C GLU A 20 27.05 19.80 -10.15
N GLN A 21 26.89 21.01 -9.62
CA GLN A 21 26.82 21.26 -8.18
C GLN A 21 25.62 20.59 -7.50
N LYS A 22 24.45 20.51 -8.17
CA LYS A 22 23.27 19.80 -7.64
C LYS A 22 23.45 18.29 -7.69
N ALA A 23 24.14 17.79 -8.72
CA ALA A 23 24.50 16.37 -8.82
C ALA A 23 25.50 15.95 -7.72
N LEU A 24 26.48 16.81 -7.40
CA LEU A 24 27.42 16.61 -6.29
C LEU A 24 26.75 16.71 -4.91
N ALA A 25 25.76 17.58 -4.76
CA ALA A 25 24.99 17.70 -3.53
C ALA A 25 24.06 16.49 -3.28
N LEU A 26 23.66 15.78 -4.35
CA LEU A 26 22.89 14.53 -4.32
C LEU A 26 23.79 13.27 -4.34
N GLY A 27 25.11 13.42 -4.40
CA GLY A 27 26.07 12.31 -4.38
C GLY A 27 26.10 11.59 -3.02
N PRO A 28 26.66 10.38 -2.93
CA PRO A 28 26.87 9.70 -1.65
C PRO A 28 27.81 10.54 -0.77
N GLY A 29 27.28 11.13 0.31
CA GLY A 29 27.98 12.07 1.19
C GLY A 29 27.82 13.56 0.81
N GLY A 30 26.97 13.88 -0.16
CA GLY A 30 26.57 15.26 -0.44
C GLY A 30 25.64 15.81 0.66
N PRO A 31 25.74 17.10 1.02
CA PRO A 31 25.00 17.68 2.15
C PRO A 31 23.48 17.50 2.04
N LEU A 32 22.91 17.46 0.83
CA LEU A 32 21.47 17.25 0.63
C LEU A 32 21.04 15.78 0.81
N MET A 33 21.94 14.81 0.62
CA MET A 33 21.63 13.39 0.82
C MET A 33 21.57 13.05 2.32
N GLU A 34 22.49 13.59 3.12
CA GLU A 34 22.47 13.46 4.58
C GLU A 34 21.23 14.15 5.17
N ASP A 35 20.95 15.39 4.74
CA ASP A 35 19.75 16.14 5.14
C ASP A 35 18.45 15.43 4.71
N PHE A 36 18.42 14.84 3.51
CA PHE A 36 17.27 14.06 3.04
C PHE A 36 17.02 12.86 3.93
N TRP A 37 18.05 12.09 4.28
CA TRP A 37 17.89 10.90 5.10
C TRP A 37 17.53 11.23 6.55
N GLU A 38 18.10 12.28 7.12
CA GLU A 38 17.74 12.84 8.44
C GLU A 38 16.24 13.21 8.46
N ASN A 39 15.77 13.86 7.40
CA ASN A 39 14.39 14.28 7.22
C ASN A 39 13.44 13.09 6.98
N MET A 40 13.83 12.13 6.14
CA MET A 40 13.10 10.88 5.88
C MET A 40 12.95 10.05 7.15
N ARG A 41 14.00 9.92 7.96
CA ARG A 41 13.92 9.25 9.27
C ARG A 41 12.87 9.92 10.16
N ARG A 42 12.90 11.25 10.24
CA ARG A 42 11.96 12.02 11.06
C ARG A 42 10.52 11.85 10.58
N TYR A 43 10.26 11.99 9.28
CA TYR A 43 8.93 11.76 8.71
C TYR A 43 8.49 10.30 8.81
N GLY A 44 9.39 9.34 8.66
CA GLY A 44 9.11 7.92 8.85
C GLY A 44 8.65 7.63 10.28
N LEU A 45 9.35 8.17 11.28
CA LEU A 45 8.95 8.05 12.68
C LEU A 45 7.60 8.74 12.96
N TYR A 46 7.33 9.91 12.36
CA TYR A 46 6.02 10.54 12.46
C TYR A 46 4.91 9.69 11.82
N ALA A 47 5.14 9.16 10.61
CA ALA A 47 4.19 8.33 9.90
C ALA A 47 3.87 7.06 10.72
N LEU A 48 4.89 6.40 11.27
CA LEU A 48 4.71 5.27 12.18
C LEU A 48 3.86 5.66 13.39
N THR A 49 4.25 6.72 14.12
CA THR A 49 3.53 7.15 15.33
C THR A 49 2.07 7.49 15.05
N VAL A 50 1.80 8.29 14.01
CA VAL A 50 0.45 8.69 13.62
C VAL A 50 -0.35 7.48 13.14
N SER A 51 0.24 6.63 12.31
CA SER A 51 -0.42 5.41 11.82
C SER A 51 -0.75 4.46 12.96
N THR A 52 0.11 4.32 13.98
CA THR A 52 -0.18 3.53 15.17
C THR A 52 -1.39 4.08 15.92
N GLY A 53 -1.47 5.41 16.09
CA GLY A 53 -2.64 6.05 16.70
C GLY A 53 -3.92 5.77 15.92
N VAL A 54 -3.88 5.94 14.59
CA VAL A 54 -5.01 5.61 13.70
C VAL A 54 -5.39 4.14 13.83
N LEU A 55 -4.40 3.24 13.74
CA LEU A 55 -4.58 1.79 13.89
C LEU A 55 -5.27 1.48 15.22
N TYR A 56 -4.77 2.03 16.32
CA TYR A 56 -5.35 1.85 17.63
C TYR A 56 -6.82 2.27 17.67
N THR A 57 -7.14 3.47 17.18
CA THR A 57 -8.53 3.98 17.20
C THR A 57 -9.48 3.16 16.31
N VAL A 58 -8.99 2.64 15.18
CA VAL A 58 -9.78 1.79 14.27
C VAL A 58 -10.02 0.41 14.88
N PHE A 59 -9.02 -0.18 15.53
CA PHE A 59 -9.13 -1.52 16.10
C PHE A 59 -9.74 -1.57 17.51
N GLN A 60 -9.67 -0.49 18.29
CA GLN A 60 -10.26 -0.41 19.63
C GLN A 60 -11.73 -0.90 19.68
N PRO A 61 -12.66 -0.43 18.84
CA PRO A 61 -14.05 -0.91 18.89
C PRO A 61 -14.15 -2.41 18.61
N ILE A 62 -13.35 -2.94 17.67
CA ILE A 62 -13.33 -4.38 17.36
C ILE A 62 -12.91 -5.17 18.60
N VAL A 63 -11.86 -4.73 19.28
CA VAL A 63 -11.37 -5.36 20.52
C VAL A 63 -12.43 -5.31 21.62
N GLU A 64 -13.17 -4.20 21.74
CA GLU A 64 -14.29 -4.09 22.69
C GLU A 64 -15.42 -5.07 22.37
N LEU A 65 -15.79 -5.22 21.09
CA LEU A 65 -16.79 -6.20 20.66
C LEU A 65 -16.35 -7.64 20.98
N LEU A 66 -15.05 -7.95 20.94
CA LEU A 66 -14.54 -9.27 21.30
C LEU A 66 -14.62 -9.58 22.80
N ARG A 67 -14.87 -8.60 23.67
CA ARG A 67 -15.01 -8.82 25.12
C ARG A 67 -16.35 -9.43 25.54
N ASN A 68 -17.41 -9.23 24.75
CA ASN A 68 -18.69 -9.87 24.98
C ASN A 68 -18.80 -11.13 24.09
N PRO A 69 -19.11 -12.31 24.66
CA PRO A 69 -19.06 -13.58 23.93
C PRO A 69 -20.01 -13.63 22.72
N ILE A 70 -21.17 -12.98 22.79
CA ILE A 70 -22.15 -12.97 21.69
C ILE A 70 -21.61 -12.12 20.54
N SER A 71 -21.17 -10.89 20.81
CA SER A 71 -20.58 -10.02 19.79
C SER A 71 -19.26 -10.57 19.26
N ALA A 72 -18.47 -11.28 20.07
CA ALA A 72 -17.25 -11.92 19.63
C ALA A 72 -17.52 -12.98 18.55
N ILE A 73 -18.51 -13.85 18.78
CA ILE A 73 -18.92 -14.86 17.79
C ILE A 73 -19.40 -14.18 16.50
N LEU A 74 -20.19 -13.10 16.61
CA LEU A 74 -20.65 -12.35 15.43
C LEU A 74 -19.48 -11.74 14.64
N VAL A 75 -18.54 -11.07 15.32
CA VAL A 75 -17.36 -10.48 14.68
C VAL A 75 -16.51 -11.55 13.98
N LEU A 76 -16.24 -12.67 14.66
CA LEU A 76 -15.48 -13.78 14.07
C LEU A 76 -16.20 -14.40 12.87
N THR A 77 -17.52 -14.54 12.95
CA THR A 77 -18.33 -15.07 11.85
C THR A 77 -18.32 -14.13 10.65
N VAL A 78 -18.45 -12.82 10.86
CA VAL A 78 -18.41 -11.83 9.80
C VAL A 78 -17.03 -11.77 9.14
N ILE A 79 -15.96 -11.72 9.94
CA ILE A 79 -14.59 -11.67 9.41
C ILE A 79 -14.24 -12.97 8.68
N GLY A 80 -14.44 -14.12 9.34
CA GLY A 80 -14.17 -15.44 8.76
C GLY A 80 -15.03 -15.72 7.54
N GLY A 81 -16.32 -15.40 7.60
CA GLY A 81 -17.25 -15.54 6.47
C GLY A 81 -16.87 -14.64 5.29
N SER A 82 -16.44 -13.41 5.55
CA SER A 82 -15.97 -12.50 4.49
C SER A 82 -14.72 -13.05 3.79
N ILE A 83 -13.73 -13.52 4.56
CA ILE A 83 -12.50 -14.13 4.02
C ILE A 83 -12.86 -15.38 3.21
N PHE A 84 -13.75 -16.22 3.73
CA PHE A 84 -14.21 -17.43 3.04
C PHE A 84 -14.87 -17.09 1.70
N ILE A 85 -15.84 -16.17 1.69
CA ILE A 85 -16.55 -15.76 0.47
C ILE A 85 -15.58 -15.18 -0.55
N VAL A 86 -14.69 -14.26 -0.15
CA VAL A 86 -13.69 -13.68 -1.05
C VAL A 86 -12.79 -14.77 -1.63
N SER A 87 -12.35 -15.73 -0.82
CA SER A 87 -11.54 -16.85 -1.27
C SER A 87 -12.27 -17.72 -2.29
N GLN A 88 -13.57 -17.98 -2.09
CA GLN A 88 -14.38 -18.72 -3.06
C GLN A 88 -14.51 -17.97 -4.39
N VAL A 89 -14.76 -16.67 -4.34
CA VAL A 89 -14.87 -15.83 -5.55
C VAL A 89 -13.55 -15.82 -6.33
N VAL A 90 -12.43 -15.57 -5.64
CA VAL A 90 -11.10 -15.57 -6.27
C VAL A 90 -10.77 -16.95 -6.84
N SER A 91 -11.08 -18.03 -6.11
CA SER A 91 -10.84 -19.41 -6.58
C SER A 91 -11.65 -19.73 -7.84
N ALA A 92 -12.90 -19.27 -7.92
CA ALA A 92 -13.72 -19.40 -9.12
C ALA A 92 -13.16 -18.59 -10.29
N MET A 93 -12.70 -17.36 -10.05
CA MET A 93 -12.11 -16.50 -11.09
C MET A 93 -10.80 -17.05 -11.66
N VAL A 94 -9.97 -17.66 -10.82
CA VAL A 94 -8.69 -18.27 -11.23
C VAL A 94 -8.88 -19.68 -11.81
N GLY A 95 -10.10 -20.21 -11.80
CA GLY A 95 -10.42 -21.54 -12.34
C GLY A 95 -9.89 -22.69 -11.49
N LEU A 96 -9.64 -22.44 -10.20
CA LEU A 96 -9.27 -23.47 -9.21
C LEU A 96 -10.51 -24.13 -8.59
N SER A 97 -11.72 -23.68 -8.96
CA SER A 97 -12.96 -24.31 -8.51
C SER A 97 -13.30 -25.52 -9.39
N ASP A 98 -13.63 -26.65 -8.77
CA ASP A 98 -14.19 -27.84 -9.45
C ASP A 98 -15.60 -27.60 -10.05
N PHE A 99 -16.10 -26.37 -10.00
CA PHE A 99 -17.41 -25.98 -10.51
C PHE A 99 -17.34 -25.77 -12.04
N SER A 100 -17.60 -26.84 -12.79
CA SER A 100 -17.81 -26.78 -14.24
C SER A 100 -19.23 -26.29 -14.55
N TYR A 101 -19.38 -25.08 -15.11
CA TYR A 101 -20.64 -24.66 -15.73
C TYR A 101 -20.78 -25.42 -17.06
N ASP A 102 -21.56 -26.51 -17.07
CA ASP A 102 -21.94 -27.19 -18.30
C ASP A 102 -22.97 -26.33 -19.04
N TYR A 103 -22.52 -25.64 -20.09
CA TYR A 103 -23.41 -24.97 -21.02
C TYR A 103 -24.05 -26.04 -21.90
N SER A 104 -25.09 -26.70 -21.40
CA SER A 104 -25.92 -27.60 -22.20
C SER A 104 -26.60 -26.77 -23.29
N TYR A 105 -26.08 -26.88 -24.51
CA TYR A 105 -26.72 -26.45 -25.76
C TYR A 105 -27.50 -27.62 -26.38
#